data_AF-A0A9C6DS03-F1
#
_entry.id   AF-A0A9C6DS03-F1
#
_cell.length_a   1.000
_cell.length_b   1.000
_cell.length_c   1.000
_cell.angle_alpha   90.00
_cell.angle_beta   90.00
_cell.angle_gamma   90.00
#
_symmetry.space_group_name_H-M   'P 1'
#
loop_
_entity.id
_entity.type
_entity.pdbx_description
1 polymer ?
#
loop_
_entity_poly.entity_id
_entity_poly.type
_entity_poly.pdbx_seq_one_letter_code
_entity_poly.pdbx_strand_id
1 'polypeptide(L)'
;MFISNTTGGLMLQTMLYLANHTTHTAVHSSNDLLAATTSDPNEVKCYGVYGCFPLNGPWTTNTRRINVHPQKPSEIGVRFILHTTKAKDKPKYIDLNEPEALHHMGINPKGRLFFIAHGYLETADIDWMPELCQMLLKYEPEGQAAVILIDWGNGSSPPYVQAVANIRLVGAITAHVMHMIYEELSFTDLSKIHIIGHSLGSHLAGYAGYHLQKDFGLKVGRITGLDPAAPLFAETHGVVRLDRSDAHFVDVVHTDGNLLGGLGLYERLGHVDFYPNGGMDNPGCDGRLHEYMRNSKNTIVENMQKFVGCNHVRSYQYFIESIRSNCPFMGVSCDSYQSFKAGKCSCCNENAHLCMRMGYHSYEDYSKLLKLNKINTSKPPIIYLITGEEAPFCRHHYKITVRVAGHEESIAHGGEVGTISIRLQGKHRKESTENMKFSAKPIYFEPGFEYTSLVAGKSIKNPVYAAVSWEYETSLFNPLTWRILASPRIYISYIFIEHMETPHTHLKLCPVNETSALIAGNQTIMQTKYC
;
A
#
# COMPACT_ATOMS: atom_id res chain seq x y z
N MET A 1 -6.51 10.01 57.66
CA MET A 1 -6.78 11.06 56.65
C MET A 1 -5.47 11.30 55.90
N PHE A 2 -5.21 10.50 54.86
CA PHE A 2 -4.03 10.60 54.00
C PHE A 2 -4.51 10.84 52.58
N ILE A 3 -4.09 11.97 52.02
CA ILE A 3 -4.37 12.40 50.64
C ILE A 3 -3.40 11.63 49.74
N SER A 4 -3.94 10.77 48.87
CA SER A 4 -3.19 10.14 47.78
C SER A 4 -3.39 10.99 46.53
N ASN A 5 -2.32 11.65 46.08
CA ASN A 5 -2.24 12.38 44.82
C ASN A 5 -2.39 11.41 43.64
N THR A 6 -3.50 11.55 42.93
CA THR A 6 -3.92 10.73 41.80
C THR A 6 -3.25 11.20 40.50
N THR A 7 -2.34 10.40 39.95
CA THR A 7 -1.84 10.53 38.56
C THR A 7 -2.89 10.17 37.50
N GLY A 8 -4.06 9.65 37.91
CA GLY A 8 -5.19 9.36 37.01
C GLY A 8 -6.01 10.60 36.60
N GLY A 9 -5.99 11.68 37.38
CA GLY A 9 -6.77 12.90 37.08
C GLY A 9 -6.18 13.71 35.93
N LEU A 10 -4.86 13.89 35.92
CA LEU A 10 -4.17 14.59 34.84
C LEU A 10 -4.24 13.80 33.53
N MET A 11 -4.18 12.46 33.59
CA MET A 11 -4.27 11.61 32.41
C MET A 11 -5.69 11.60 31.83
N LEU A 12 -6.74 11.55 32.66
CA LEU A 12 -8.13 11.62 32.20
C LEU A 12 -8.51 13.03 31.72
N GLN A 13 -8.00 14.09 32.34
CA GLN A 13 -8.19 15.46 31.86
C GLN A 13 -7.38 15.73 30.59
N THR A 14 -6.19 15.15 30.44
CA THR A 14 -5.44 15.21 29.18
C THR A 14 -6.11 14.35 28.11
N MET A 15 -6.68 13.20 28.46
CA MET A 15 -7.44 12.36 27.53
C MET A 15 -8.81 12.94 27.18
N LEU A 16 -9.47 13.69 28.07
CA LEU A 16 -10.70 14.44 27.76
C LEU A 16 -10.38 15.73 27.00
N TYR A 17 -9.28 16.41 27.31
CA TYR A 17 -8.76 17.52 26.50
C TYR A 17 -8.38 17.04 25.10
N LEU A 18 -7.73 15.88 24.98
CA LEU A 18 -7.39 15.25 23.71
C LEU A 18 -8.58 14.55 23.04
N ALA A 19 -9.58 14.03 23.74
CA ALA A 19 -10.78 13.42 23.15
C ALA A 19 -11.77 14.48 22.65
N ASN A 20 -11.88 15.59 23.39
CA ASN A 20 -12.53 16.80 22.92
C ASN A 20 -11.70 17.41 21.78
N HIS A 21 -10.36 17.34 21.80
CA HIS A 21 -9.54 17.75 20.66
C HIS A 21 -9.44 16.75 19.50
N THR A 22 -9.77 15.46 19.65
CA THR A 22 -9.68 14.45 18.57
C THR A 22 -11.01 14.26 17.84
N THR A 23 -12.13 14.58 18.47
CA THR A 23 -13.35 14.94 17.70
C THR A 23 -13.15 16.25 16.94
N HIS A 24 -12.23 17.09 17.42
CA HIS A 24 -11.77 18.30 16.74
C HIS A 24 -10.48 18.14 15.90
N THR A 25 -9.84 16.97 15.74
CA THR A 25 -8.67 16.85 14.84
C THR A 25 -9.10 16.69 13.38
N ALA A 26 -10.31 16.19 13.13
CA ALA A 26 -10.98 16.41 11.84
C ALA A 26 -11.29 17.90 11.61
N VAL A 27 -11.44 18.68 12.69
CA VAL A 27 -11.75 20.12 12.66
C VAL A 27 -10.47 20.98 12.66
N HIS A 28 -9.30 20.50 13.09
CA HIS A 28 -8.04 21.23 12.97
C HIS A 28 -7.45 21.25 11.56
N SER A 29 -8.06 20.51 10.62
CA SER A 29 -7.93 20.81 9.19
C SER A 29 -8.34 22.26 8.89
N SER A 30 -9.25 22.87 9.66
CA SER A 30 -9.70 24.24 9.39
C SER A 30 -8.58 25.27 9.52
N ASN A 31 -7.70 25.22 10.53
CA ASN A 31 -6.73 26.31 10.73
C ASN A 31 -5.59 26.33 9.68
N ASP A 32 -5.13 25.16 9.20
CA ASP A 32 -4.13 25.10 8.12
C ASP A 32 -4.75 25.27 6.71
N LEU A 33 -6.03 24.93 6.53
CA LEU A 33 -6.78 25.30 5.31
C LEU A 33 -7.11 26.81 5.27
N LEU A 34 -7.30 27.45 6.42
CA LEU A 34 -7.68 28.87 6.55
C LEU A 34 -6.48 29.84 6.55
N ALA A 35 -5.23 29.36 6.68
CA ALA A 35 -4.04 30.21 6.65
C ALA A 35 -3.73 30.76 5.25
N ALA A 36 -4.28 30.14 4.20
CA ALA A 36 -4.13 30.59 2.82
C ALA A 36 -5.18 31.66 2.48
N THR A 37 -4.73 32.85 2.10
CA THR A 37 -5.62 33.90 1.58
C THR A 37 -6.22 33.44 0.26
N THR A 38 -7.56 33.43 0.18
CA THR A 38 -8.28 33.00 -1.02
C THR A 38 -7.92 33.90 -2.21
N SER A 39 -7.38 33.31 -3.29
CA SER A 39 -7.12 34.02 -4.54
C SER A 39 -8.42 34.26 -5.32
N ASP A 40 -8.47 35.27 -6.19
CA ASP A 40 -9.63 35.50 -7.06
C ASP A 40 -9.82 34.27 -7.98
N PRO A 41 -10.97 33.56 -7.93
CA PRO A 41 -11.21 32.38 -8.74
C PRO A 41 -11.13 32.61 -10.26
N ASN A 42 -11.30 33.87 -10.71
CA ASN A 42 -11.20 34.27 -12.11
C ASN A 42 -9.78 34.67 -12.52
N GLU A 43 -8.87 34.85 -11.57
CA GLU A 43 -7.48 35.14 -11.85
C GLU A 43 -6.78 33.91 -12.45
N VAL A 44 -5.94 34.14 -13.45
CA VAL A 44 -5.12 33.13 -14.09
C VAL A 44 -3.68 33.59 -14.01
N LYS A 45 -2.83 32.79 -13.36
CA LYS A 45 -1.41 33.10 -13.19
C LYS A 45 -0.56 32.24 -14.12
N CYS A 46 0.35 32.87 -14.86
CA CYS A 46 1.22 32.21 -15.84
C CYS A 46 2.68 32.24 -15.41
N TYR A 47 3.42 31.19 -15.73
CA TYR A 47 4.83 31.00 -15.35
C TYR A 47 5.69 30.70 -16.57
N GLY A 48 5.85 31.70 -17.44
CA GLY A 48 6.69 31.58 -18.64
C GLY A 48 6.32 30.38 -19.51
N VAL A 49 7.32 29.55 -19.84
CA VAL A 49 7.15 28.36 -20.68
C VAL A 49 6.24 27.29 -20.07
N TYR A 50 6.03 27.30 -18.75
CA TYR A 50 5.21 26.31 -18.05
C TYR A 50 3.69 26.59 -18.17
N GLY A 51 3.32 27.65 -18.87
CA GLY A 51 1.93 27.99 -19.15
C GLY A 51 1.20 28.64 -17.97
N CYS A 52 -0.13 28.52 -17.99
CA CYS A 52 -1.04 29.25 -17.10
C CYS A 52 -1.88 28.32 -16.23
N PHE A 53 -2.11 28.73 -14.98
CA PHE A 53 -2.72 27.93 -13.93
C PHE A 53 -3.99 28.62 -13.41
N PRO A 54 -5.16 28.30 -13.98
CA PRO A 54 -6.42 28.84 -13.52
C PRO A 54 -6.88 28.19 -12.19
N LEU A 55 -7.79 28.86 -11.49
CA LEU A 55 -8.42 28.35 -10.26
C LEU A 55 -9.89 27.96 -10.43
N ASN A 56 -10.54 28.42 -11.50
CA ASN A 56 -11.91 28.06 -11.83
C ASN A 56 -12.07 26.55 -12.15
N GLY A 57 -13.31 26.11 -12.36
CA GLY A 57 -13.60 24.70 -12.65
C GLY A 57 -12.74 24.16 -13.82
N PRO A 58 -12.21 22.93 -13.72
CA PRO A 58 -12.50 21.90 -12.73
C PRO A 58 -11.65 21.96 -11.44
N TRP A 59 -10.81 22.97 -11.26
CA TRP A 59 -9.88 23.06 -10.13
C TRP A 59 -10.56 23.38 -8.80
N THR A 60 -11.76 23.93 -8.84
CA THR A 60 -12.61 24.17 -7.66
C THR A 60 -13.79 23.21 -7.65
N THR A 61 -13.99 22.51 -6.52
CA THR A 61 -15.10 21.57 -6.29
C THR A 61 -15.65 21.72 -4.86
N ASN A 62 -16.70 20.99 -4.52
CA ASN A 62 -17.23 20.95 -3.14
C ASN A 62 -16.20 20.45 -2.12
N THR A 63 -15.32 19.52 -2.55
CA THR A 63 -14.22 18.93 -1.76
C THR A 63 -12.93 19.75 -1.83
N ARG A 64 -12.84 20.71 -2.76
CA ARG A 64 -11.70 21.61 -2.97
C ARG A 64 -12.17 23.05 -3.14
N ARG A 65 -12.64 23.65 -2.03
CA ARG A 65 -13.21 25.01 -2.01
C ARG A 65 -12.18 26.12 -1.92
N ILE A 66 -11.07 25.86 -1.23
CA ILE A 66 -9.97 26.80 -1.09
C ILE A 66 -8.90 26.41 -2.09
N ASN A 67 -8.62 27.31 -3.02
CA ASN A 67 -7.60 27.17 -4.04
C ASN A 67 -6.72 28.41 -4.06
N VAL A 68 -5.43 28.17 -4.27
CA VAL A 68 -4.43 29.20 -4.44
C VAL A 68 -3.64 28.92 -5.70
N HIS A 69 -3.00 29.95 -6.25
CA HIS A 69 -2.04 29.76 -7.32
C HIS A 69 -0.76 29.08 -6.81
N PRO A 70 -0.04 28.36 -7.67
CA PRO A 70 1.30 27.89 -7.34
C PRO A 70 2.22 29.04 -6.88
N GLN A 71 3.18 28.76 -6.02
CA GLN A 71 4.28 29.69 -5.76
C GLN A 71 5.17 29.85 -7.00
N LYS A 72 6.04 30.87 -7.00
CA LYS A 72 6.99 31.06 -8.11
C LYS A 72 7.98 29.88 -8.16
N PRO A 73 8.52 29.50 -9.34
CA PRO A 73 9.54 28.45 -9.44
C PRO A 73 10.73 28.64 -8.49
N SER A 74 11.17 29.89 -8.29
CA SER A 74 12.26 30.23 -7.35
C SER A 74 11.90 30.04 -5.88
N GLU A 75 10.62 30.11 -5.51
CA GLU A 75 10.13 29.89 -4.15
C GLU A 75 9.94 28.39 -3.88
N ILE A 76 9.38 27.66 -4.85
CA ILE A 76 9.27 26.20 -4.80
C ILE A 76 10.65 25.54 -4.79
N GLY A 77 11.60 26.10 -5.55
CA GLY A 77 13.00 25.67 -5.56
C GLY A 77 13.18 24.20 -5.95
N VAL A 78 12.42 23.72 -6.93
CA VAL A 78 12.49 22.31 -7.35
C VAL A 78 13.89 21.95 -7.87
N ARG A 79 14.42 20.80 -7.44
CA ARG A 79 15.70 20.25 -7.88
C ARG A 79 15.51 18.87 -8.47
N PHE A 80 16.18 18.60 -9.59
CA PHE A 80 16.19 17.30 -10.25
C PHE A 80 17.56 16.64 -10.05
N ILE A 81 17.62 15.67 -9.12
CA ILE A 81 18.86 15.05 -8.66
C ILE A 81 19.06 13.73 -9.39
N LEU A 82 20.04 13.69 -10.29
CA LEU A 82 20.36 12.52 -11.10
C LEU A 82 21.34 11.59 -10.40
N HIS A 83 20.97 10.31 -10.40
CA HIS A 83 21.78 9.18 -9.98
C HIS A 83 21.93 8.17 -11.13
N THR A 84 23.16 7.67 -11.32
CA THR A 84 23.49 6.62 -12.29
C THR A 84 24.49 5.65 -11.69
N THR A 85 24.59 4.43 -12.21
CA THR A 85 25.57 3.44 -11.72
C THR A 85 27.03 3.82 -12.01
N LYS A 86 27.28 4.77 -12.93
CA LYS A 86 28.62 5.28 -13.25
C LYS A 86 29.05 6.42 -12.34
N ALA A 87 28.11 7.15 -11.75
CA ALA A 87 28.36 8.32 -10.89
C ALA A 87 28.23 7.97 -9.40
N LYS A 88 28.85 6.87 -8.94
CA LYS A 88 28.57 6.27 -7.62
C LYS A 88 28.81 7.18 -6.40
N ASP A 89 29.56 8.28 -6.53
CA ASP A 89 29.96 9.05 -5.34
C ASP A 89 29.52 10.53 -5.31
N LYS A 90 28.85 11.09 -6.34
CA LYS A 90 28.34 12.48 -6.30
C LYS A 90 27.00 12.66 -7.02
N PRO A 91 25.96 13.22 -6.37
CA PRO A 91 24.72 13.60 -7.04
C PRO A 91 24.99 14.66 -8.10
N LYS A 92 24.36 14.52 -9.27
CA LYS A 92 24.36 15.53 -10.33
C LYS A 92 23.01 16.25 -10.33
N TYR A 93 23.01 17.55 -10.56
CA TYR A 93 21.77 18.34 -10.64
C TYR A 93 21.53 18.72 -12.09
N ILE A 94 20.32 18.48 -12.59
CA ILE A 94 19.91 18.92 -13.92
C ILE A 94 19.57 20.41 -13.83
N ASP A 95 20.33 21.25 -14.54
CA ASP A 95 20.03 22.67 -14.71
C ASP A 95 19.20 22.86 -15.98
N LEU A 96 18.00 23.42 -15.84
CA LEU A 96 17.10 23.67 -16.96
C LEU A 96 17.60 24.79 -17.88
N ASN A 97 18.58 25.58 -17.45
CA ASN A 97 19.20 26.64 -18.25
C ASN A 97 20.44 26.17 -19.03
N GLU A 98 20.91 24.95 -18.78
CA GLU A 98 22.07 24.34 -19.48
C GLU A 98 21.71 22.94 -20.06
N PRO A 99 20.79 22.84 -21.04
CA PRO A 99 20.35 21.55 -21.60
C PRO A 99 21.49 20.68 -22.11
N GLU A 100 22.51 21.28 -22.74
CA GLU A 100 23.62 20.57 -23.37
C GLU A 100 24.49 19.81 -22.34
N ALA A 101 24.41 20.19 -21.05
CA ALA A 101 25.09 19.50 -19.97
C ALA A 101 24.63 18.03 -19.86
N LEU A 102 23.39 17.70 -20.26
CA LEU A 102 22.82 16.35 -20.23
C LEU A 102 23.70 15.31 -20.93
N HIS A 103 24.37 15.67 -22.02
CA HIS A 103 25.29 14.78 -22.76
C HIS A 103 26.41 14.22 -21.87
N HIS A 104 26.82 14.95 -20.85
CA HIS A 104 27.91 14.59 -19.93
C HIS A 104 27.41 14.07 -18.58
N MET A 105 26.09 14.01 -18.38
CA MET A 105 25.48 13.58 -17.12
C MET A 105 25.46 12.05 -16.96
N GLY A 106 25.54 11.30 -18.06
CA GLY A 106 25.67 9.83 -18.04
C GLY A 106 24.35 9.07 -18.12
N ILE A 107 23.26 9.73 -18.53
CA ILE A 107 22.00 9.09 -18.87
C ILE A 107 22.19 8.28 -20.16
N ASN A 108 21.81 7.01 -20.15
CA ASN A 108 21.82 6.15 -21.33
C ASN A 108 20.45 6.22 -22.02
N PRO A 109 20.33 6.77 -23.24
CA PRO A 109 19.04 6.93 -23.92
C PRO A 109 18.37 5.62 -24.34
N LYS A 110 19.10 4.50 -24.28
CA LYS A 110 18.53 3.16 -24.52
C LYS A 110 18.10 2.45 -23.23
N GLY A 111 18.47 2.98 -22.06
CA GLY A 111 18.17 2.43 -20.75
C GLY A 111 16.84 2.92 -20.18
N ARG A 112 16.50 2.48 -18.96
CA ARG A 112 15.33 2.96 -18.22
C ARG A 112 15.62 4.27 -17.50
N LEU A 113 14.63 5.15 -17.49
CA LEU A 113 14.70 6.43 -16.78
C LEU A 113 13.58 6.47 -15.75
N PHE A 114 13.96 6.57 -14.49
CA PHE A 114 13.01 6.66 -13.38
C PHE A 114 12.96 8.09 -12.86
N PHE A 115 11.75 8.58 -12.58
CA PHE A 115 11.54 9.79 -11.79
C PHE A 115 10.88 9.39 -10.47
N ILE A 116 11.37 9.91 -9.34
CA ILE A 116 10.80 9.61 -8.02
C ILE A 116 10.39 10.91 -7.35
N ALA A 117 9.12 11.01 -6.94
CA ALA A 117 8.56 12.20 -6.30
C ALA A 117 8.00 11.90 -4.90
N HIS A 118 8.45 12.70 -3.92
CA HIS A 118 7.94 12.65 -2.54
C HIS A 118 6.63 13.40 -2.35
N GLY A 119 6.07 13.27 -1.14
CA GLY A 119 4.82 13.87 -0.69
C GLY A 119 4.97 15.18 0.09
N TYR A 120 3.91 15.49 0.84
CA TYR A 120 3.78 16.63 1.74
C TYR A 120 4.75 16.51 2.93
N LEU A 121 5.42 17.59 3.33
CA LEU A 121 6.41 17.63 4.43
C LEU A 121 7.63 16.73 4.25
N GLU A 122 7.91 16.32 3.01
CA GLU A 122 9.07 15.51 2.66
C GLU A 122 10.04 16.30 1.77
N THR A 123 11.28 15.80 1.68
CA THR A 123 12.34 16.24 0.75
C THR A 123 12.93 15.00 0.08
N ALA A 124 13.76 15.17 -0.96
CA ALA A 124 14.44 14.02 -1.57
C ALA A 124 15.46 13.29 -0.66
N ASP A 125 15.80 13.87 0.49
CA ASP A 125 16.71 13.27 1.48
C ASP A 125 16.01 12.28 2.43
N ILE A 126 14.67 12.16 2.35
CA ILE A 126 13.93 11.17 3.15
C ILE A 126 14.37 9.74 2.81
N ASP A 127 14.63 8.92 3.83
CA ASP A 127 15.30 7.60 3.72
C ASP A 127 14.83 6.72 2.54
N TRP A 128 13.51 6.68 2.30
CA TRP A 128 12.93 5.78 1.30
C TRP A 128 13.30 6.16 -0.15
N MET A 129 13.56 7.44 -0.44
CA MET A 129 13.88 7.89 -1.80
C MET A 129 15.29 7.46 -2.24
N PRO A 130 16.36 7.71 -1.45
CA PRO A 130 17.68 7.15 -1.73
C PRO A 130 17.67 5.62 -1.72
N GLU A 131 16.90 4.97 -0.83
CA GLU A 131 16.77 3.52 -0.80
C GLU A 131 16.18 2.99 -2.13
N LEU A 132 15.03 3.53 -2.56
CA LEU A 132 14.38 3.15 -3.82
C LEU A 132 15.29 3.41 -5.02
N CYS A 133 15.95 4.57 -5.06
CA CYS A 133 16.93 4.91 -6.09
C CYS A 133 18.02 3.86 -6.22
N GLN A 134 18.65 3.49 -5.10
CA GLN A 134 19.69 2.47 -5.09
C GLN A 134 19.14 1.10 -5.48
N MET A 135 17.93 0.74 -5.03
CA MET A 135 17.32 -0.54 -5.37
C MET A 135 17.05 -0.67 -6.87
N LEU A 136 16.54 0.39 -7.51
CA LEU A 136 16.31 0.43 -8.96
C LEU A 136 17.62 0.35 -9.75
N LEU A 137 18.61 1.18 -9.39
CA LEU A 137 19.92 1.20 -10.07
C LEU A 137 20.68 -0.12 -9.92
N LYS A 138 20.53 -0.81 -8.79
CA LYS A 138 21.12 -2.13 -8.59
C LYS A 138 20.36 -3.21 -9.32
N TYR A 139 19.03 -3.11 -9.44
CA TYR A 139 18.17 -4.12 -10.05
C TYR A 139 18.34 -4.17 -11.57
N GLU A 140 18.34 -3.00 -12.21
CA GLU A 140 18.53 -2.90 -13.65
C GLU A 140 19.98 -3.25 -14.06
N PRO A 141 20.19 -3.72 -15.31
CA PRO A 141 21.54 -4.03 -15.79
C PRO A 141 22.47 -2.82 -15.67
N GLU A 142 23.74 -3.07 -15.38
CA GLU A 142 24.72 -2.01 -15.15
C GLU A 142 24.79 -1.03 -16.34
N GLY A 143 24.62 0.26 -16.05
CA GLY A 143 24.62 1.33 -17.07
C GLY A 143 23.36 1.39 -17.93
N GLN A 144 22.32 0.61 -17.63
CA GLN A 144 21.02 0.63 -18.33
C GLN A 144 19.92 1.32 -17.54
N ALA A 145 20.24 2.02 -16.45
CA ALA A 145 19.27 2.81 -15.69
C ALA A 145 19.84 4.13 -15.19
N ALA A 146 18.96 5.13 -15.14
CA ALA A 146 19.16 6.42 -14.48
C ALA A 146 17.93 6.72 -13.61
N VAL A 147 18.16 7.32 -12.45
CA VAL A 147 17.09 7.73 -11.52
C VAL A 147 17.22 9.22 -11.26
N ILE A 148 16.12 9.96 -11.39
CA ILE A 148 16.01 11.37 -11.08
C ILE A 148 15.08 11.53 -9.87
N LEU A 149 15.62 12.01 -8.77
CA LEU A 149 14.82 12.41 -7.61
C LEU A 149 14.28 13.82 -7.85
N ILE A 150 12.97 13.99 -7.71
CA ILE A 150 12.28 15.28 -7.81
C ILE A 150 12.16 15.82 -6.39
N ASP A 151 13.07 16.72 -6.03
CA ASP A 151 13.05 17.38 -4.73
C ASP A 151 12.28 18.69 -4.84
N TRP A 152 11.13 18.76 -4.19
CA TRP A 152 10.29 19.96 -4.13
C TRP A 152 10.00 20.36 -2.68
N GLY A 153 10.90 20.02 -1.76
CA GLY A 153 10.72 20.15 -0.30
C GLY A 153 10.32 21.54 0.19
N ASN A 154 10.84 22.61 -0.41
CA ASN A 154 10.40 23.97 -0.06
C ASN A 154 8.93 24.20 -0.42
N GLY A 155 8.49 23.69 -1.57
CA GLY A 155 7.09 23.75 -2.01
C GLY A 155 6.16 22.71 -1.38
N SER A 156 6.69 21.72 -0.66
CA SER A 156 5.94 20.65 0.03
C SER A 156 5.60 21.00 1.48
N SER A 157 6.14 22.10 1.99
CA SER A 157 5.92 22.59 3.36
C SER A 157 4.52 23.20 3.55
N PRO A 158 4.04 23.39 4.80
CA PRO A 158 2.75 24.00 5.07
C PRO A 158 2.62 25.41 4.47
N PRO A 159 1.40 25.85 4.11
CA PRO A 159 0.13 25.15 4.31
C PRO A 159 -0.16 24.10 3.22
N TYR A 160 -0.90 23.04 3.56
CA TYR A 160 -1.22 21.93 2.65
C TYR A 160 -1.89 22.40 1.34
N VAL A 161 -2.77 23.40 1.41
CA VAL A 161 -3.44 23.99 0.24
C VAL A 161 -2.42 24.55 -0.76
N GLN A 162 -1.34 25.18 -0.27
CA GLN A 162 -0.28 25.71 -1.12
C GLN A 162 0.56 24.58 -1.73
N ALA A 163 0.89 23.53 -0.97
CA ALA A 163 1.58 22.36 -1.50
C ALA A 163 0.77 21.68 -2.63
N VAL A 164 -0.55 21.55 -2.46
CA VAL A 164 -1.47 21.05 -3.49
C VAL A 164 -1.47 21.93 -4.75
N ALA A 165 -1.36 23.25 -4.61
CA ALA A 165 -1.21 24.13 -5.76
C ALA A 165 0.16 23.99 -6.42
N ASN A 166 1.23 23.90 -5.63
CA ASN A 166 2.61 23.84 -6.11
C ASN A 166 2.88 22.63 -6.99
N ILE A 167 2.34 21.44 -6.65
CA ILE A 167 2.58 20.24 -7.45
C ILE A 167 2.03 20.34 -8.89
N ARG A 168 1.07 21.24 -9.17
CA ARG A 168 0.61 21.52 -10.55
C ARG A 168 1.77 22.07 -11.38
N LEU A 169 2.46 23.07 -10.83
CA LEU A 169 3.60 23.71 -11.49
C LEU A 169 4.82 22.77 -11.52
N VAL A 170 5.08 22.03 -10.43
CA VAL A 170 6.18 21.05 -10.40
C VAL A 170 5.98 19.94 -11.45
N GLY A 171 4.74 19.48 -11.65
CA GLY A 171 4.40 18.55 -12.73
C GLY A 171 4.71 19.13 -14.11
N ALA A 172 4.31 20.37 -14.39
CA ALA A 172 4.64 21.05 -15.64
C ALA A 172 6.16 21.20 -15.87
N ILE A 173 6.92 21.58 -14.83
CA ILE A 173 8.39 21.67 -14.89
C ILE A 173 8.99 20.29 -15.17
N THR A 174 8.49 19.24 -14.50
CA THR A 174 8.94 17.85 -14.70
C THR A 174 8.71 17.39 -16.14
N ALA A 175 7.58 17.76 -16.76
CA ALA A 175 7.31 17.49 -18.17
C ALA A 175 8.33 18.15 -19.10
N HIS A 176 8.73 19.40 -18.81
CA HIS A 176 9.76 20.10 -19.58
C HIS A 176 11.14 19.46 -19.42
N VAL A 177 11.49 18.96 -18.23
CA VAL A 177 12.73 18.18 -18.02
C VAL A 177 12.71 16.87 -18.81
N MET A 178 11.58 16.16 -18.82
CA MET A 178 11.43 14.95 -19.66
C MET A 178 11.58 15.27 -21.15
N HIS A 179 10.98 16.35 -21.62
CA HIS A 179 11.11 16.79 -23.01
C HIS A 179 12.55 17.21 -23.36
N MET A 180 13.24 17.92 -22.45
CA MET A 180 14.65 18.25 -22.61
C MET A 180 15.52 16.99 -22.76
N ILE A 181 15.29 15.97 -21.92
CA ILE A 181 16.01 14.68 -22.04
C ILE A 181 15.68 13.97 -23.36
N TYR A 182 14.43 14.04 -23.81
CA TYR A 182 13.98 13.49 -25.09
C TYR A 182 14.76 14.11 -26.27
N GLU A 183 14.82 15.44 -26.34
CA GLU A 183 15.52 16.16 -27.41
C GLU A 183 17.04 15.99 -27.32
N GLU A 184 17.65 16.41 -26.19
CA GLU A 184 19.10 16.48 -26.05
C GLU A 184 19.78 15.11 -26.15
N LEU A 185 19.15 14.06 -25.62
CA LEU A 185 19.75 12.72 -25.62
C LEU A 185 19.18 11.80 -26.70
N SER A 186 18.26 12.28 -27.54
CA SER A 186 17.49 11.43 -28.45
C SER A 186 16.83 10.25 -27.72
N PHE A 187 16.26 10.50 -26.53
CA PHE A 187 15.56 9.49 -25.73
C PHE A 187 14.18 9.21 -26.33
N THR A 188 14.12 8.58 -27.50
CA THR A 188 12.85 8.47 -28.27
C THR A 188 11.91 7.37 -27.76
N ASP A 189 12.41 6.41 -26.98
CA ASP A 189 11.62 5.30 -26.44
C ASP A 189 11.03 5.66 -25.07
N LEU A 190 9.95 6.44 -25.08
CA LEU A 190 9.28 6.91 -23.87
C LEU A 190 8.63 5.79 -23.03
N SER A 191 8.48 4.59 -23.59
CA SER A 191 8.01 3.41 -22.86
C SER A 191 8.95 3.03 -21.71
N LYS A 192 10.20 3.49 -21.75
CA LYS A 192 11.23 3.29 -20.73
C LYS A 192 11.23 4.33 -19.61
N ILE A 193 10.39 5.36 -19.71
CA ILE A 193 10.21 6.35 -18.65
C ILE A 193 9.18 5.83 -17.64
N HIS A 194 9.55 5.82 -16.36
CA HIS A 194 8.70 5.41 -15.26
C HIS A 194 8.74 6.47 -14.14
N ILE A 195 7.61 7.13 -13.88
CA ILE A 195 7.46 8.05 -12.76
C ILE A 195 6.84 7.31 -11.57
N ILE A 196 7.44 7.41 -10.40
CA ILE A 196 6.97 6.82 -9.14
C ILE A 196 6.72 7.97 -8.18
N GLY A 197 5.45 8.19 -7.82
CA GLY A 197 5.05 9.25 -6.90
C GLY A 197 4.45 8.67 -5.64
N HIS A 198 4.77 9.23 -4.47
CA HIS A 198 4.11 8.93 -3.20
C HIS A 198 3.27 10.10 -2.72
N SER A 199 2.09 9.86 -2.15
CA SER A 199 1.22 10.91 -1.60
C SER A 199 0.91 12.01 -2.65
N LEU A 200 1.18 13.29 -2.36
CA LEU A 200 1.11 14.40 -3.32
C LEU A 200 2.00 14.20 -4.56
N GLY A 201 3.12 13.49 -4.43
CA GLY A 201 4.00 13.10 -5.52
C GLY A 201 3.30 12.22 -6.56
N SER A 202 2.27 11.46 -6.19
CA SER A 202 1.44 10.70 -7.15
C SER A 202 0.68 11.62 -8.10
N HIS A 203 0.14 12.73 -7.60
CA HIS A 203 -0.57 13.72 -8.41
C HIS A 203 0.41 14.59 -9.21
N LEU A 204 1.58 14.92 -8.65
CA LEU A 204 2.70 15.52 -9.39
C LEU A 204 3.05 14.66 -10.61
N ALA A 205 3.18 13.35 -10.45
CA ALA A 205 3.43 12.42 -11.56
C ALA A 205 2.32 12.46 -12.62
N GLY A 206 1.05 12.51 -12.21
CA GLY A 206 -0.09 12.70 -13.10
C GLY A 206 0.01 14.00 -13.89
N TYR A 207 0.26 15.12 -13.23
CA TYR A 207 0.47 16.42 -13.89
C TYR A 207 1.65 16.40 -14.86
N ALA A 208 2.75 15.74 -14.52
CA ALA A 208 3.89 15.58 -15.43
C ALA A 208 3.50 14.79 -16.70
N GLY A 209 2.74 13.70 -16.54
CA GLY A 209 2.22 12.93 -17.67
C GLY A 209 1.22 13.71 -18.54
N TYR A 210 0.33 14.48 -17.91
CA TYR A 210 -0.63 15.36 -18.59
C TYR A 210 0.07 16.46 -19.39
N HIS A 211 1.02 17.18 -18.78
CA HIS A 211 1.75 18.26 -19.46
C HIS A 211 2.66 17.73 -20.56
N LEU A 212 3.28 16.56 -20.39
CA LEU A 212 4.08 15.95 -21.45
C LEU A 212 3.22 15.68 -22.71
N GLN A 213 2.00 15.19 -22.51
CA GLN A 213 1.05 14.94 -23.59
C GLN A 213 0.52 16.23 -24.21
N LYS A 214 0.07 17.16 -23.37
CA LYS A 214 -0.57 18.40 -23.80
C LYS A 214 0.41 19.33 -24.53
N ASP A 215 1.59 19.54 -23.95
CA ASP A 215 2.50 20.60 -24.38
C ASP A 215 3.47 20.09 -25.47
N PHE A 216 3.76 18.78 -25.51
CA PHE A 216 4.74 18.20 -26.43
C PHE A 216 4.21 17.04 -27.29
N GLY A 217 2.96 16.59 -27.09
CA GLY A 217 2.40 15.45 -27.84
C GLY A 217 3.05 14.11 -27.49
N LEU A 218 3.76 14.03 -26.36
CA LEU A 218 4.54 12.87 -25.93
C LEU A 218 3.86 12.18 -24.73
N LYS A 219 3.98 10.85 -24.61
CA LYS A 219 3.30 10.10 -23.55
C LYS A 219 4.27 9.24 -22.74
N VAL A 220 4.18 9.35 -21.42
CA VAL A 220 5.01 8.59 -20.48
C VAL A 220 4.66 7.09 -20.56
N GLY A 221 5.68 6.24 -20.47
CA GLY A 221 5.50 4.78 -20.43
C GLY A 221 4.70 4.31 -19.23
N ARG A 222 5.14 4.64 -18.02
CA ARG A 222 4.49 4.22 -16.78
C ARG A 222 4.46 5.29 -15.70
N ILE A 223 3.34 5.38 -14.98
CA ILE A 223 3.24 6.06 -13.69
C ILE A 223 2.84 5.05 -12.62
N THR A 224 3.52 5.03 -11.48
CA THR A 224 3.07 4.32 -10.29
C THR A 224 2.68 5.33 -9.21
N GLY A 225 1.43 5.25 -8.76
CA GLY A 225 0.93 6.02 -7.61
C GLY A 225 1.03 5.20 -6.33
N LEU A 226 1.82 5.67 -5.37
CA LEU A 226 1.99 5.05 -4.06
C LEU A 226 1.14 5.83 -3.06
N ASP A 227 -0.01 5.27 -2.75
CA ASP A 227 -1.07 5.84 -1.90
C ASP A 227 -1.36 7.32 -2.20
N PRO A 228 -1.93 7.64 -3.37
CA PRO A 228 -2.18 9.03 -3.79
C PRO A 228 -3.04 9.79 -2.78
N ALA A 229 -2.67 11.02 -2.43
CA ALA A 229 -3.32 11.76 -1.34
C ALA A 229 -4.82 12.05 -1.61
N ALA A 230 -5.68 11.80 -0.62
CA ALA A 230 -7.12 12.09 -0.74
C ALA A 230 -7.51 13.56 -0.54
N PRO A 231 -6.99 14.29 0.47
CA PRO A 231 -7.46 15.64 0.75
C PRO A 231 -7.22 16.57 -0.44
N LEU A 232 -8.29 17.23 -0.89
CA LEU A 232 -8.36 18.11 -2.09
C LEU A 232 -8.23 17.40 -3.45
N PHE A 233 -8.26 16.06 -3.50
CA PHE A 233 -8.28 15.28 -4.74
C PHE A 233 -9.46 14.30 -4.83
N ALA A 234 -10.03 13.89 -3.70
CA ALA A 234 -11.23 13.05 -3.67
C ALA A 234 -12.40 13.71 -4.41
N GLU A 235 -13.10 12.90 -5.20
CA GLU A 235 -14.25 13.33 -6.01
C GLU A 235 -13.94 14.49 -6.98
N THR A 236 -12.67 14.66 -7.38
CA THR A 236 -12.26 15.64 -8.39
C THR A 236 -12.20 15.03 -9.79
N HIS A 237 -12.26 15.89 -10.81
CA HIS A 237 -12.09 15.50 -12.20
C HIS A 237 -10.69 14.92 -12.45
N GLY A 238 -10.55 13.98 -13.39
CA GLY A 238 -9.27 13.30 -13.68
C GLY A 238 -8.08 14.26 -13.87
N VAL A 239 -8.28 15.38 -14.58
CA VAL A 239 -7.25 16.43 -14.78
C VAL A 239 -6.70 17.08 -13.51
N VAL A 240 -7.40 16.96 -12.37
CA VAL A 240 -7.03 17.56 -11.08
C VAL A 240 -6.20 16.59 -10.24
N ARG A 241 -6.14 15.31 -10.59
CA ARG A 241 -5.50 14.25 -9.82
C ARG A 241 -4.74 13.30 -10.73
N LEU A 242 -4.23 12.21 -10.16
CA LEU A 242 -3.69 11.12 -10.97
C LEU A 242 -4.85 10.42 -11.68
N ASP A 243 -4.69 10.14 -12.95
CA ASP A 243 -5.66 9.42 -13.78
C ASP A 243 -4.95 8.47 -14.75
N ARG A 244 -5.65 7.39 -15.14
CA ARG A 244 -5.14 6.41 -16.09
C ARG A 244 -4.70 7.03 -17.42
N SER A 245 -5.27 8.17 -17.82
CA SER A 245 -4.92 8.84 -19.07
C SER A 245 -3.52 9.49 -19.06
N ASP A 246 -2.92 9.68 -17.89
CA ASP A 246 -1.64 10.41 -17.73
C ASP A 246 -0.41 9.65 -18.28
N ALA A 247 -0.51 8.33 -18.47
CA ALA A 247 0.55 7.50 -19.05
C ALA A 247 -0.01 6.33 -19.88
N HIS A 248 0.86 5.61 -20.59
CA HIS A 248 0.47 4.36 -21.27
C HIS A 248 0.06 3.26 -20.29
N PHE A 249 0.64 3.27 -19.08
CA PHE A 249 0.26 2.38 -18.00
C PHE A 249 0.32 3.13 -16.66
N VAL A 250 -0.71 2.95 -15.84
CA VAL A 250 -0.81 3.57 -14.52
C VAL A 250 -1.18 2.48 -13.54
N ASP A 251 -0.35 2.23 -12.54
CA ASP A 251 -0.64 1.28 -11.47
C ASP A 251 -0.61 1.98 -10.10
N VAL A 252 -1.59 1.66 -9.25
CA VAL A 252 -1.75 2.36 -7.97
C VAL A 252 -1.79 1.37 -6.83
N VAL A 253 -1.08 1.68 -5.74
CA VAL A 253 -1.07 0.89 -4.50
C VAL A 253 -1.75 1.72 -3.41
N HIS A 254 -2.94 1.29 -3.00
CA HIS A 254 -3.73 1.93 -1.95
C HIS A 254 -3.43 1.28 -0.62
N THR A 255 -3.02 2.07 0.37
CA THR A 255 -2.68 1.56 1.71
C THR A 255 -3.38 2.34 2.81
N ASP A 256 -3.87 3.56 2.59
CA ASP A 256 -4.53 4.37 3.61
C ASP A 256 -5.84 5.01 3.12
N GLY A 257 -6.65 4.24 2.38
CA GLY A 257 -7.93 4.67 1.81
C GLY A 257 -9.11 4.71 2.80
N ASN A 258 -8.84 4.92 4.09
CA ASN A 258 -9.88 4.95 5.12
C ASN A 258 -10.76 6.19 5.01
N LEU A 259 -12.09 6.01 4.93
CA LEU A 259 -13.04 7.14 4.85
C LEU A 259 -13.03 8.02 6.12
N LEU A 260 -12.65 7.44 7.26
CA LEU A 260 -12.61 8.10 8.57
C LEU A 260 -11.19 8.56 8.95
N GLY A 261 -10.54 9.31 8.05
CA GLY A 261 -9.26 9.97 8.35
C GLY A 261 -8.02 9.31 7.73
N GLY A 262 -8.18 8.45 6.73
CA GLY A 262 -7.07 7.99 5.90
C GLY A 262 -6.53 9.12 5.01
N LEU A 263 -5.23 9.09 4.74
CA LEU A 263 -4.53 10.10 3.93
C LEU A 263 -4.58 9.78 2.44
N GLY A 264 -4.83 8.52 2.05
CA GLY A 264 -4.84 8.04 0.68
C GLY A 264 -6.24 8.00 0.06
N LEU A 265 -6.31 8.08 -1.28
CA LEU A 265 -7.54 7.84 -2.04
C LEU A 265 -7.86 6.35 -2.01
N TYR A 266 -9.15 6.00 -1.82
CA TYR A 266 -9.65 4.65 -2.08
C TYR A 266 -10.17 4.49 -3.52
N GLU A 267 -10.47 5.60 -4.19
CA GLU A 267 -10.95 5.63 -5.57
C GLU A 267 -9.95 4.98 -6.53
N ARG A 268 -10.48 4.32 -7.58
CA ARG A 268 -9.67 3.73 -8.64
C ARG A 268 -9.14 4.81 -9.57
N LEU A 269 -7.82 4.86 -9.75
CA LEU A 269 -7.16 5.89 -10.55
C LEU A 269 -6.43 5.27 -11.74
N GLY A 270 -5.98 4.03 -11.63
CA GLY A 270 -5.08 3.41 -12.59
C GLY A 270 -5.73 2.60 -13.72
N HIS A 271 -4.87 2.00 -14.51
CA HIS A 271 -5.16 0.83 -15.33
C HIS A 271 -5.25 -0.45 -14.48
N VAL A 272 -4.62 -0.44 -13.31
CA VAL A 272 -4.76 -1.46 -12.25
C VAL A 272 -4.60 -0.80 -10.89
N ASP A 273 -5.46 -1.16 -9.94
CA ASP A 273 -5.43 -0.64 -8.58
C ASP A 273 -5.29 -1.83 -7.60
N PHE A 274 -4.25 -1.77 -6.77
CA PHE A 274 -3.91 -2.79 -5.78
C PHE A 274 -4.32 -2.31 -4.39
N TYR A 275 -4.99 -3.18 -3.63
CA TYR A 275 -5.48 -2.92 -2.28
C TYR A 275 -4.93 -3.97 -1.31
N PRO A 276 -3.60 -3.95 -1.01
CA PRO A 276 -3.03 -4.80 0.03
C PRO A 276 -3.77 -4.60 1.35
N ASN A 277 -4.10 -5.71 2.00
CA ASN A 277 -4.86 -5.75 3.25
C ASN A 277 -6.24 -5.06 3.17
N GLY A 278 -6.79 -4.90 1.96
CA GLY A 278 -8.02 -4.15 1.71
C GLY A 278 -7.82 -2.66 1.42
N GLY A 279 -6.58 -2.17 1.50
CA GLY A 279 -6.15 -0.82 1.13
C GLY A 279 -6.52 0.28 2.12
N MET A 280 -6.68 -0.08 3.39
CA MET A 280 -7.14 0.80 4.46
C MET A 280 -6.25 0.66 5.70
N ASP A 281 -6.32 -0.50 6.36
CA ASP A 281 -5.58 -0.78 7.59
C ASP A 281 -4.55 -1.88 7.33
N ASN A 282 -3.28 -1.53 7.42
CA ASN A 282 -2.19 -2.46 7.20
C ASN A 282 -1.71 -3.07 8.52
N PRO A 283 -1.33 -4.37 8.51
CA PRO A 283 -0.75 -5.00 9.68
C PRO A 283 0.47 -4.23 10.22
N GLY A 284 0.57 -4.12 11.55
CA GLY A 284 1.65 -3.40 12.23
C GLY A 284 1.49 -1.87 12.29
N CYS A 285 0.34 -1.32 11.88
CA CYS A 285 0.02 0.11 11.96
C CYS A 285 -1.05 0.48 13.00
N ASP A 286 -1.37 -0.45 13.91
CA ASP A 286 -2.30 -0.27 15.05
C ASP A 286 -1.58 0.15 16.35
N GLY A 287 -0.27 0.40 16.27
CA GLY A 287 0.57 0.77 17.40
C GLY A 287 0.16 2.08 18.06
N ARG A 288 0.33 2.18 19.38
CA ARG A 288 0.05 3.42 20.13
C ARG A 288 1.18 4.42 19.88
N LEU A 289 0.89 5.73 19.83
CA LEU A 289 1.88 6.81 19.63
C LEU A 289 3.20 6.63 20.39
N HIS A 290 3.13 6.13 21.64
CA HIS A 290 4.32 5.86 22.46
C HIS A 290 5.30 4.81 21.91
N GLU A 291 4.84 3.86 21.08
CA GLU A 291 5.69 2.83 20.45
C GLU A 291 6.53 3.44 19.31
N TYR A 292 5.96 4.37 18.55
CA TYR A 292 6.68 5.12 17.52
C TYR A 292 7.65 6.13 18.13
N MET A 293 7.25 6.79 19.22
CA MET A 293 8.09 7.75 19.96
C MET A 293 9.24 7.10 20.75
N ARG A 294 9.27 5.77 20.90
CA ARG A 294 10.35 5.05 21.58
C ARG A 294 11.64 4.95 20.75
N ASN A 295 11.56 5.21 19.44
CA ASN A 295 12.74 5.23 18.60
C ASN A 295 13.48 6.57 18.73
N SER A 296 14.48 6.58 19.63
CA SER A 296 15.29 7.77 19.93
C SER A 296 16.26 8.19 18.81
N LYS A 297 16.33 7.42 17.72
CA LYS A 297 17.15 7.77 16.54
C LYS A 297 16.44 8.71 15.56
N ASN A 298 15.11 8.78 15.61
CA ASN A 298 14.33 9.66 14.74
C ASN A 298 14.01 10.98 15.45
N THR A 299 13.79 12.05 14.68
CA THR A 299 13.29 13.31 15.21
C THR A 299 11.82 13.19 15.67
N ILE A 300 11.35 14.13 16.50
CA ILE A 300 9.94 14.16 16.95
C ILE A 300 8.98 14.30 15.76
N VAL A 301 9.37 15.06 14.74
CA VAL A 301 8.59 15.25 13.50
C VAL A 301 8.54 13.95 12.71
N GLU A 302 9.68 13.28 12.50
CA GLU A 302 9.73 11.97 11.82
C GLU A 302 8.92 10.90 12.56
N ASN A 303 9.00 10.85 13.89
CA ASN A 303 8.21 9.91 14.69
C ASN A 303 6.71 10.21 14.59
N MET A 304 6.33 11.49 14.53
CA MET A 304 4.93 11.89 14.35
C MET A 304 4.43 11.60 12.93
N GLN A 305 5.23 11.83 11.90
CA GLN A 305 4.92 11.47 10.52
C GLN A 305 4.79 9.95 10.36
N LYS A 306 5.69 9.16 10.95
CA LYS A 306 5.63 7.69 10.94
C LYS A 306 4.43 7.15 11.72
N PHE A 307 4.03 7.79 12.81
CA PHE A 307 2.83 7.41 13.57
C PHE A 307 1.55 7.74 12.80
N VAL A 308 1.39 8.98 12.35
CA VAL A 308 0.18 9.46 11.67
C VAL A 308 0.04 8.83 10.28
N GLY A 309 1.15 8.52 9.62
CA GLY A 309 1.19 8.01 8.25
C GLY A 309 1.65 6.56 8.13
N CYS A 310 1.60 5.72 9.17
CA CYS A 310 2.10 4.33 9.06
C CYS A 310 1.47 3.59 7.88
N ASN A 311 0.13 3.63 7.76
CA ASN A 311 -0.59 3.07 6.62
C ASN A 311 -0.18 3.74 5.31
N HIS A 312 -0.07 5.06 5.31
CA HIS A 312 0.31 5.85 4.13
C HIS A 312 1.70 5.49 3.57
N VAL A 313 2.63 5.18 4.47
CA VAL A 313 4.03 4.79 4.22
C VAL A 313 4.16 3.36 3.67
N ARG A 314 3.21 2.46 3.96
CA ARG A 314 3.29 1.07 3.52
C ARG A 314 3.37 0.92 2.00
N SER A 315 2.76 1.83 1.24
CA SER A 315 2.75 1.78 -0.22
C SER A 315 4.15 1.74 -0.82
N TYR A 316 5.04 2.64 -0.42
CA TYR A 316 6.42 2.65 -0.91
C TYR A 316 7.27 1.52 -0.31
N GLN A 317 6.99 1.10 0.93
CA GLN A 317 7.69 -0.04 1.53
C GLN A 317 7.42 -1.34 0.75
N TYR A 318 6.16 -1.58 0.39
CA TYR A 318 5.78 -2.71 -0.43
C TYR A 318 6.37 -2.61 -1.83
N PHE A 319 6.36 -1.41 -2.44
CA PHE A 319 6.96 -1.21 -3.75
C PHE A 319 8.47 -1.50 -3.75
N ILE A 320 9.22 -0.96 -2.80
CA ILE A 320 10.67 -1.19 -2.67
C ILE A 320 10.97 -2.70 -2.52
N GLU A 321 10.24 -3.38 -1.63
CA GLU A 321 10.44 -4.82 -1.41
C GLU A 321 10.10 -5.64 -2.67
N SER A 322 9.07 -5.24 -3.43
CA SER A 322 8.64 -5.96 -4.65
C SER A 322 9.70 -6.03 -5.75
N ILE A 323 10.71 -5.14 -5.75
CA ILE A 323 11.76 -5.10 -6.78
C ILE A 323 12.59 -6.40 -6.78
N ARG A 324 12.99 -6.89 -5.59
CA ARG A 324 13.92 -8.03 -5.42
C ARG A 324 13.41 -9.17 -4.55
N SER A 325 12.14 -9.14 -4.12
CA SER A 325 11.61 -10.18 -3.26
C SER A 325 11.53 -11.55 -3.98
N ASN A 326 11.91 -12.60 -3.26
CA ASN A 326 11.65 -13.99 -3.68
C ASN A 326 10.15 -14.34 -3.59
N CYS A 327 9.40 -13.55 -2.82
CA CYS A 327 7.95 -13.64 -2.73
C CYS A 327 7.35 -12.63 -3.73
N PRO A 328 6.35 -13.03 -4.53
CA PRO A 328 5.95 -12.28 -5.72
C PRO A 328 5.08 -11.04 -5.46
N PHE A 329 4.61 -10.81 -4.23
CA PHE A 329 3.49 -9.90 -3.93
C PHE A 329 2.29 -10.19 -4.84
N MET A 330 1.96 -11.48 -4.98
CA MET A 330 0.88 -11.91 -5.86
C MET A 330 -0.45 -11.45 -5.29
N GLY A 331 -1.20 -10.71 -6.09
CA GLY A 331 -2.59 -10.39 -5.80
C GLY A 331 -3.55 -11.01 -6.79
N VAL A 332 -4.81 -11.10 -6.40
CA VAL A 332 -5.89 -11.71 -7.17
C VAL A 332 -7.03 -10.70 -7.36
N SER A 333 -7.61 -10.66 -8.56
CA SER A 333 -8.79 -9.85 -8.81
C SER A 333 -10.03 -10.44 -8.14
N CYS A 334 -10.76 -9.61 -7.41
CA CYS A 334 -11.97 -10.03 -6.72
C CYS A 334 -12.98 -8.87 -6.67
N ASP A 335 -14.26 -9.18 -6.48
CA ASP A 335 -15.31 -8.15 -6.40
C ASP A 335 -15.21 -7.29 -5.14
N SER A 336 -14.66 -7.86 -4.06
CA SER A 336 -14.41 -7.14 -2.81
C SER A 336 -13.34 -7.84 -1.98
N TYR A 337 -12.72 -7.09 -1.06
CA TYR A 337 -11.76 -7.65 -0.12
C TYR A 337 -12.39 -8.72 0.80
N GLN A 338 -13.68 -8.61 1.14
CA GLN A 338 -14.36 -9.62 1.95
C GLN A 338 -14.57 -10.93 1.18
N SER A 339 -14.94 -10.86 -0.11
CA SER A 339 -15.01 -12.04 -0.97
C SER A 339 -13.65 -12.70 -1.14
N PHE A 340 -12.58 -11.89 -1.25
CA PHE A 340 -11.21 -12.37 -1.31
C PHE A 340 -10.82 -13.12 -0.03
N LYS A 341 -11.03 -12.53 1.16
CA LYS A 341 -10.78 -13.18 2.45
C LYS A 341 -11.63 -14.43 2.68
N ALA A 342 -12.83 -14.50 2.13
CA ALA A 342 -13.69 -15.68 2.20
C ALA A 342 -13.23 -16.82 1.25
N GLY A 343 -12.12 -16.65 0.52
CA GLY A 343 -11.60 -17.66 -0.40
C GLY A 343 -12.46 -17.85 -1.65
N LYS A 344 -13.30 -16.87 -2.02
CA LYS A 344 -14.16 -16.94 -3.23
C LYS A 344 -13.40 -16.67 -4.52
N CYS A 345 -12.21 -16.07 -4.42
CA CYS A 345 -11.33 -15.70 -5.52
C CYS A 345 -10.01 -16.46 -5.38
N SER A 346 -10.05 -17.78 -5.64
CA SER A 346 -9.06 -18.72 -5.09
C SER A 346 -8.01 -19.26 -6.08
N CYS A 347 -8.00 -18.89 -7.36
CA CYS A 347 -6.97 -19.41 -8.27
C CYS A 347 -6.66 -18.47 -9.43
N CYS A 348 -5.36 -18.36 -9.73
CA CYS A 348 -4.88 -17.79 -10.98
C CYS A 348 -5.28 -18.72 -12.12
N ASN A 349 -6.20 -18.29 -12.99
CA ASN A 349 -6.72 -18.98 -14.17
C ASN A 349 -7.99 -19.84 -14.01
N GLU A 350 -8.60 -19.93 -12.84
CA GLU A 350 -9.97 -20.46 -12.71
C GLU A 350 -10.98 -19.30 -12.62
N ASN A 351 -12.14 -19.44 -13.25
CA ASN A 351 -13.29 -18.52 -13.12
C ASN A 351 -13.00 -17.03 -13.49
N ALA A 352 -12.12 -16.77 -14.45
CA ALA A 352 -11.80 -15.43 -14.96
C ALA A 352 -11.11 -14.46 -13.99
N HIS A 353 -10.59 -14.93 -12.84
CA HIS A 353 -9.80 -14.09 -11.95
C HIS A 353 -8.38 -13.84 -12.51
N LEU A 354 -7.96 -12.58 -12.46
CA LEU A 354 -6.64 -12.11 -12.87
C LEU A 354 -5.68 -12.16 -11.69
N CYS A 355 -4.46 -12.63 -11.93
CA CYS A 355 -3.38 -12.56 -10.97
C CYS A 355 -2.28 -11.64 -11.50
N MET A 356 -1.84 -10.71 -10.66
CA MET A 356 -0.78 -9.76 -10.98
C MET A 356 0.07 -9.52 -9.75
N ARG A 357 1.38 -9.41 -9.95
CA ARG A 357 2.33 -8.99 -8.93
C ARG A 357 2.15 -7.50 -8.67
N MET A 358 1.91 -7.15 -7.42
CA MET A 358 1.88 -5.75 -7.00
C MET A 358 3.29 -5.15 -7.03
N GLY A 359 3.40 -3.87 -7.40
CA GLY A 359 4.65 -3.12 -7.36
C GLY A 359 5.45 -3.19 -8.66
N TYR A 360 6.77 -3.39 -8.57
CA TYR A 360 7.69 -3.17 -9.69
C TYR A 360 7.33 -3.98 -10.95
N HIS A 361 6.86 -5.22 -10.78
CA HIS A 361 6.59 -6.16 -11.88
C HIS A 361 5.18 -6.07 -12.47
N SER A 362 4.32 -5.18 -11.97
CA SER A 362 2.90 -5.09 -12.37
C SER A 362 2.70 -4.85 -13.88
N TYR A 363 3.56 -4.04 -14.51
CA TYR A 363 3.47 -3.74 -15.94
C TYR A 363 3.71 -4.97 -16.82
N GLU A 364 4.65 -5.84 -16.44
CA GLU A 364 4.94 -7.07 -17.18
C GLU A 364 3.70 -7.97 -17.19
N ASP A 365 3.09 -8.16 -16.02
CA ASP A 365 1.90 -8.99 -15.85
C ASP A 365 0.69 -8.39 -16.58
N TYR A 366 0.45 -7.09 -16.42
CA TYR A 366 -0.61 -6.38 -17.13
C TYR A 366 -0.45 -6.49 -18.65
N SER A 367 0.75 -6.24 -19.18
CA SER A 367 1.04 -6.32 -20.61
C SER A 367 0.82 -7.73 -21.16
N LYS A 368 1.21 -8.76 -20.40
CA LYS A 368 0.96 -10.16 -20.76
C LYS A 368 -0.53 -10.48 -20.80
N LEU A 369 -1.29 -10.06 -19.78
CA LEU A 369 -2.74 -10.30 -19.71
C LEU A 369 -3.50 -9.52 -20.79
N LEU A 370 -3.06 -8.31 -21.13
CA LEU A 370 -3.62 -7.51 -22.21
C LEU A 370 -3.43 -8.20 -23.57
N LYS A 371 -2.22 -8.71 -23.86
CA LYS A 371 -1.93 -9.49 -25.09
C LYS A 371 -2.76 -10.78 -25.19
N LEU A 372 -3.15 -11.34 -24.06
CA LEU A 372 -4.02 -12.52 -23.98
C LEU A 372 -5.52 -12.18 -24.00
N ASN A 373 -5.89 -10.91 -24.22
CA ASN A 373 -7.28 -10.42 -24.18
C ASN A 373 -8.02 -10.74 -22.87
N LYS A 374 -7.30 -10.81 -21.74
CA LYS A 374 -7.88 -11.09 -20.42
C LYS A 374 -8.29 -9.82 -19.66
N ILE A 375 -7.82 -8.64 -20.08
CA ILE A 375 -8.12 -7.36 -19.42
C ILE A 375 -9.22 -6.62 -20.16
N ASN A 376 -10.26 -6.23 -19.43
CA ASN A 376 -11.26 -5.27 -19.90
C ASN A 376 -10.83 -3.86 -19.49
N THR A 377 -10.36 -3.06 -20.45
CA THR A 377 -9.87 -1.69 -20.20
C THR A 377 -10.97 -0.71 -19.77
N SER A 378 -12.25 -0.99 -20.10
CA SER A 378 -13.39 -0.20 -19.65
C SER A 378 -13.70 -0.40 -18.15
N LYS A 379 -13.33 -1.55 -17.59
CA LYS A 379 -13.47 -1.86 -16.16
C LYS A 379 -12.12 -2.33 -15.62
N PRO A 380 -11.23 -1.38 -15.23
CA PRO A 380 -9.91 -1.73 -14.73
C PRO A 380 -9.97 -2.74 -13.58
N PRO A 381 -9.05 -3.72 -13.57
CA PRO A 381 -8.97 -4.71 -12.52
C PRO A 381 -8.62 -4.09 -11.18
N ILE A 382 -9.33 -4.57 -10.16
CA ILE A 382 -9.03 -4.35 -8.74
C ILE A 382 -8.33 -5.61 -8.24
N ILE A 383 -7.18 -5.47 -7.59
CA ILE A 383 -6.38 -6.59 -7.13
C ILE A 383 -6.21 -6.54 -5.61
N TYR A 384 -6.47 -7.66 -4.94
CA TYR A 384 -6.31 -7.81 -3.50
C TYR A 384 -5.20 -8.80 -3.14
N LEU A 385 -4.54 -8.56 -2.02
CA LEU A 385 -3.52 -9.40 -1.42
C LEU A 385 -3.45 -9.11 0.09
N ILE A 386 -2.84 -9.99 0.86
CA ILE A 386 -2.55 -9.84 2.28
C ILE A 386 -1.04 -9.80 2.45
N THR A 387 -0.54 -8.85 3.23
CA THR A 387 0.88 -8.73 3.59
C THR A 387 1.08 -8.97 5.08
N GLY A 388 2.33 -9.12 5.50
CA GLY A 388 2.72 -9.19 6.91
C GLY A 388 2.81 -7.82 7.57
N GLU A 389 2.98 -7.84 8.89
CA GLU A 389 3.17 -6.66 9.76
C GLU A 389 4.58 -6.08 9.75
N GLU A 390 5.59 -6.90 9.44
CA GLU A 390 7.00 -6.52 9.44
C GLU A 390 7.70 -7.04 8.19
N ALA A 391 8.80 -6.37 7.83
CA ALA A 391 9.64 -6.74 6.71
C ALA A 391 10.32 -8.12 6.94
N PRO A 392 10.43 -8.99 5.92
CA PRO A 392 9.81 -8.86 4.61
C PRO A 392 8.29 -8.92 4.73
N PHE A 393 7.57 -7.97 4.13
CA PHE A 393 6.11 -7.84 4.17
C PHE A 393 5.42 -8.85 3.27
N CYS A 394 6.07 -9.28 2.20
CA CYS A 394 5.45 -10.19 1.26
C CYS A 394 5.04 -11.51 1.93
N ARG A 395 3.85 -12.01 1.58
CA ARG A 395 3.33 -13.31 2.05
C ARG A 395 2.78 -14.12 0.89
N HIS A 396 2.74 -15.42 1.10
CA HIS A 396 2.01 -16.37 0.25
C HIS A 396 0.62 -16.59 0.84
N HIS A 397 -0.36 -16.83 -0.03
CA HIS A 397 -1.74 -17.02 0.40
C HIS A 397 -2.10 -18.51 0.45
N TYR A 398 -2.81 -18.87 1.51
CA TYR A 398 -3.30 -20.22 1.73
C TYR A 398 -4.81 -20.16 1.93
N LYS A 399 -5.56 -20.86 1.08
CA LYS A 399 -6.98 -21.06 1.30
C LYS A 399 -7.13 -22.26 2.23
N ILE A 400 -7.67 -22.01 3.41
CA ILE A 400 -7.85 -23.01 4.46
C ILE A 400 -9.33 -23.30 4.60
N THR A 401 -9.69 -24.57 4.54
CA THR A 401 -11.04 -25.07 4.80
C THR A 401 -11.00 -26.00 6.01
N VAL A 402 -11.75 -25.66 7.05
CA VAL A 402 -11.86 -26.43 8.29
C VAL A 402 -13.22 -27.13 8.31
N ARG A 403 -13.21 -28.46 8.42
CA ARG A 403 -14.42 -29.28 8.63
C ARG A 403 -14.55 -29.64 10.10
N VAL A 404 -15.55 -29.10 10.78
CA VAL A 404 -15.88 -29.48 12.16
C VAL A 404 -16.52 -30.87 12.13
N ALA A 405 -16.11 -31.74 13.05
CA ALA A 405 -16.60 -33.11 13.11
C ALA A 405 -18.10 -33.17 13.43
N GLY A 406 -18.79 -34.17 12.86
CA GLY A 406 -20.22 -34.39 13.02
C GLY A 406 -20.57 -35.70 13.74
N HIS A 407 -19.60 -36.30 14.44
CA HIS A 407 -19.86 -37.52 15.24
C HIS A 407 -20.59 -37.17 16.54
N GLU A 408 -21.14 -38.19 17.22
CA GLU A 408 -21.99 -38.05 18.40
C GLU A 408 -21.37 -37.16 19.49
N GLU A 409 -20.09 -37.37 19.84
CA GLU A 409 -19.43 -36.54 20.87
C GLU A 409 -19.34 -35.05 20.49
N SER A 410 -19.11 -34.71 19.22
CA SER A 410 -19.00 -33.33 18.75
C SER A 410 -20.37 -32.65 18.76
N ILE A 411 -21.41 -33.36 18.32
CA ILE A 411 -22.79 -32.87 18.36
C ILE A 411 -23.25 -32.70 19.81
N ALA A 412 -22.94 -33.67 20.70
CA ALA A 412 -23.28 -33.62 22.11
C ALA A 412 -22.55 -32.48 22.85
N HIS A 413 -21.33 -32.13 22.44
CA HIS A 413 -20.63 -30.97 22.97
C HIS A 413 -21.24 -29.64 22.49
N GLY A 414 -21.65 -29.59 21.22
CA GLY A 414 -22.16 -28.38 20.57
C GLY A 414 -21.05 -27.51 19.98
N GLY A 415 -21.45 -26.43 19.31
CA GLY A 415 -20.50 -25.49 18.71
C GLY A 415 -19.87 -24.52 19.70
N GLU A 416 -18.71 -23.99 19.33
CA GLU A 416 -17.87 -23.11 20.17
C GLU A 416 -17.40 -21.87 19.43
N VAL A 417 -17.16 -20.79 20.19
CA VAL A 417 -16.60 -19.54 19.68
C VAL A 417 -15.11 -19.46 20.00
N GLY A 418 -14.30 -19.12 19.00
CA GLY A 418 -12.87 -18.97 19.20
C GLY A 418 -12.11 -18.74 17.90
N THR A 419 -10.79 -18.82 18.00
CA THR A 419 -9.86 -18.56 16.91
C THR A 419 -8.96 -19.79 16.69
N ILE A 420 -9.02 -20.36 15.48
CA ILE A 420 -8.06 -21.40 15.05
C ILE A 420 -6.79 -20.71 14.56
N SER A 421 -5.63 -21.19 14.97
CA SER A 421 -4.33 -20.82 14.40
C SER A 421 -3.62 -22.05 13.84
N ILE A 422 -3.03 -21.90 12.65
CA ILE A 422 -2.41 -22.99 11.90
C ILE A 422 -0.97 -22.64 11.62
N ARG A 423 -0.06 -23.53 11.99
CA ARG A 423 1.37 -23.42 11.69
C ARG A 423 1.80 -24.60 10.84
N LEU A 424 2.05 -24.35 9.57
CA LEU A 424 2.54 -25.37 8.64
C LEU A 424 4.03 -25.64 8.87
N GLN A 425 4.43 -26.91 8.77
CA GLN A 425 5.81 -27.34 8.98
C GLN A 425 6.26 -28.29 7.86
N GLY A 426 7.46 -28.04 7.34
CA GLY A 426 8.15 -28.90 6.38
C GLY A 426 8.87 -30.08 7.04
N LYS A 427 9.66 -30.81 6.25
CA LYS A 427 10.47 -31.96 6.74
C LYS A 427 11.50 -31.54 7.79
N HIS A 428 12.04 -30.33 7.66
CA HIS A 428 12.97 -29.76 8.62
C HIS A 428 12.23 -28.79 9.54
N ARG A 429 12.40 -28.91 10.86
CA ARG A 429 11.73 -28.06 11.86
C ARG A 429 11.92 -26.55 11.65
N LYS A 430 12.99 -26.11 10.97
CA LYS A 430 13.24 -24.70 10.65
C LYS A 430 12.39 -24.18 9.48
N GLU A 431 11.85 -25.07 8.64
CA GLU A 431 10.93 -24.73 7.56
C GLU A 431 9.51 -24.71 8.13
N SER A 432 9.12 -23.58 8.69
CA SER A 432 7.77 -23.39 9.26
C SER A 432 7.22 -22.02 8.92
N THR A 433 5.91 -21.93 8.78
CA THR A 433 5.22 -20.65 8.80
C THR A 433 5.24 -20.07 10.22
N GLU A 434 4.89 -18.80 10.34
CA GLU A 434 4.31 -18.22 11.53
C GLU A 434 2.95 -18.89 11.88
N ASN A 435 2.40 -18.54 13.04
CA ASN A 435 1.04 -18.93 13.40
C ASN A 435 0.05 -18.12 12.55
N MET A 436 -0.52 -18.75 11.54
CA MET A 436 -1.52 -18.12 10.68
C MET A 436 -2.89 -18.20 11.36
N LYS A 437 -3.45 -17.06 11.74
CA LYS A 437 -4.80 -17.00 12.31
C LYS A 437 -5.84 -17.24 11.21
N PHE A 438 -6.73 -18.20 11.42
CA PHE A 438 -7.84 -18.51 10.51
C PHE A 438 -8.80 -17.33 10.35
N SER A 439 -9.00 -16.57 11.41
CA SER A 439 -9.83 -15.37 11.43
C SER A 439 -9.19 -14.30 12.32
N ALA A 440 -9.41 -13.03 11.97
CA ALA A 440 -8.92 -11.89 12.77
C ALA A 440 -9.70 -11.72 14.09
N LYS A 441 -10.96 -12.14 14.11
CA LYS A 441 -11.84 -12.13 15.27
C LYS A 441 -12.33 -13.56 15.55
N PRO A 442 -12.70 -13.89 16.80
CA PRO A 442 -13.32 -15.18 17.11
C PRO A 442 -14.59 -15.39 16.30
N ILE A 443 -14.79 -16.62 15.82
CA ILE A 443 -16.01 -17.02 15.10
C ILE A 443 -16.62 -18.27 15.73
N TYR A 444 -17.90 -18.49 15.48
CA TYR A 444 -18.63 -19.68 15.93
C TYR A 444 -18.43 -20.85 14.96
N PHE A 445 -17.98 -21.99 15.47
CA PHE A 445 -17.79 -23.24 14.74
C PHE A 445 -18.85 -24.25 15.16
N GLU A 446 -19.73 -24.62 14.21
CA GLU A 446 -20.84 -25.54 14.41
C GLU A 446 -20.44 -26.98 14.00
N PRO A 447 -20.76 -28.01 14.80
CA PRO A 447 -20.52 -29.40 14.45
C PRO A 447 -21.12 -29.77 13.08
N GLY A 448 -20.34 -30.43 12.23
CA GLY A 448 -20.79 -30.87 10.91
C GLY A 448 -20.85 -29.77 9.84
N PHE A 449 -20.28 -28.59 10.07
CA PHE A 449 -20.16 -27.52 9.07
C PHE A 449 -18.72 -27.34 8.57
N GLU A 450 -18.60 -26.67 7.41
CA GLU A 450 -17.33 -26.26 6.82
C GLU A 450 -17.16 -24.75 6.85
N TYR A 451 -15.93 -24.33 7.11
CA TYR A 451 -15.55 -22.93 7.15
C TYR A 451 -14.32 -22.73 6.28
N THR A 452 -14.35 -21.73 5.39
CA THR A 452 -13.24 -21.39 4.52
C THR A 452 -12.75 -19.97 4.79
N SER A 453 -11.44 -19.80 4.84
CA SER A 453 -10.79 -18.51 4.99
C SER A 453 -9.49 -18.47 4.19
N LEU A 454 -9.18 -17.31 3.63
CA LEU A 454 -7.90 -17.04 2.99
C LEU A 454 -6.97 -16.38 4.01
N VAL A 455 -5.84 -17.02 4.28
CA VAL A 455 -4.82 -16.53 5.20
C VAL A 455 -3.50 -16.32 4.49
N ALA A 456 -2.61 -15.55 5.10
CA ALA A 456 -1.27 -15.30 4.58
C ALA A 456 -0.20 -15.78 5.55
N GLY A 457 0.88 -16.31 5.00
CA GLY A 457 2.03 -16.79 5.76
C GLY A 457 3.29 -16.85 4.92
N LYS A 458 4.43 -17.17 5.53
CA LYS A 458 5.66 -17.49 4.79
C LYS A 458 5.44 -18.64 3.82
N SER A 459 6.15 -18.62 2.69
CA SER A 459 6.17 -19.76 1.78
C SER A 459 6.95 -20.92 2.40
N ILE A 460 6.45 -22.12 2.19
CA ILE A 460 7.15 -23.37 2.49
C ILE A 460 7.02 -24.29 1.27
N LYS A 461 8.10 -24.99 0.91
CA LYS A 461 8.13 -25.73 -0.35
C LYS A 461 7.37 -27.04 -0.27
N ASN A 462 7.51 -27.75 0.85
CA ASN A 462 6.93 -29.09 1.03
C ASN A 462 6.38 -29.25 2.46
N PRO A 463 5.21 -28.66 2.77
CA PRO A 463 4.60 -28.90 4.07
C PRO A 463 4.23 -30.37 4.23
N VAL A 464 4.48 -30.90 5.43
CA VAL A 464 4.22 -32.31 5.77
C VAL A 464 3.12 -32.42 6.83
N TYR A 465 3.08 -31.48 7.77
CA TYR A 465 2.10 -31.46 8.85
C TYR A 465 1.80 -30.03 9.30
N ALA A 466 0.73 -29.86 10.07
CA ALA A 466 0.43 -28.61 10.75
C ALA A 466 0.34 -28.80 12.27
N ALA A 467 0.83 -27.82 13.01
CA ALA A 467 0.42 -27.61 14.38
C ALA A 467 -0.79 -26.69 14.38
N VAL A 468 -1.88 -27.15 14.96
CA VAL A 468 -3.15 -26.43 15.03
C VAL A 468 -3.44 -26.12 16.48
N SER A 469 -3.67 -24.85 16.79
CA SER A 469 -4.09 -24.41 18.11
C SER A 469 -5.46 -23.76 18.04
N TRP A 470 -6.20 -23.91 19.14
CA TRP A 470 -7.51 -23.29 19.34
C TRP A 470 -7.42 -22.36 20.55
N GLU A 471 -7.81 -21.11 20.35
CA GLU A 471 -7.92 -20.12 21.40
C GLU A 471 -9.39 -19.80 21.63
N TYR A 472 -9.83 -19.96 22.87
CA TYR A 472 -11.18 -19.65 23.29
C TYR A 472 -11.24 -18.24 23.87
N GLU A 473 -12.20 -17.43 23.41
CA GLU A 473 -12.41 -16.08 23.92
C GLU A 473 -13.82 -15.96 24.51
N THR A 474 -13.90 -15.59 25.80
CA THR A 474 -15.15 -15.30 26.49
C THR A 474 -15.55 -13.85 26.29
N SER A 475 -16.84 -13.60 26.06
CA SER A 475 -17.42 -12.27 25.99
C SER A 475 -18.51 -12.11 27.04
N LEU A 476 -18.39 -11.09 27.89
CA LEU A 476 -19.38 -10.73 28.90
C LEU A 476 -20.74 -10.30 28.30
N PHE A 477 -20.80 -10.07 26.99
CA PHE A 477 -22.03 -9.68 26.29
C PHE A 477 -22.56 -10.76 25.36
N ASN A 478 -21.86 -11.91 25.25
CA ASN A 478 -22.31 -13.05 24.47
C ASN A 478 -22.45 -14.29 25.37
N PRO A 479 -23.66 -14.61 25.84
CA PRO A 479 -23.92 -15.76 26.73
C PRO A 479 -23.50 -17.10 26.13
N LEU A 480 -23.42 -17.23 24.80
CA LEU A 480 -22.96 -18.45 24.12
C LEU A 480 -21.48 -18.76 24.40
N THR A 481 -20.72 -17.79 24.91
CA THR A 481 -19.29 -17.92 25.25
C THR A 481 -19.06 -18.15 26.74
N TRP A 482 -20.10 -18.52 27.51
CA TRP A 482 -19.96 -18.76 28.95
C TRP A 482 -19.95 -20.26 29.24
N ARG A 483 -18.76 -20.85 29.33
CA ARG A 483 -18.57 -22.25 29.74
C ARG A 483 -18.01 -22.29 31.16
N ILE A 484 -18.91 -22.43 32.14
CA ILE A 484 -18.59 -22.40 33.58
C ILE A 484 -18.13 -23.79 34.09
N LEU A 485 -18.54 -24.88 33.43
CA LEU A 485 -18.38 -26.25 33.92
C LEU A 485 -17.71 -27.22 32.92
N ALA A 486 -17.36 -26.75 31.72
CA ALA A 486 -16.75 -27.60 30.67
C ALA A 486 -15.55 -26.88 30.05
N SER A 487 -14.47 -27.61 29.81
CA SER A 487 -13.31 -27.09 29.08
C SER A 487 -13.70 -26.84 27.61
N PRO A 488 -13.53 -25.60 27.10
CA PRO A 488 -13.83 -25.28 25.71
C PRO A 488 -12.99 -26.10 24.74
N ARG A 489 -13.64 -26.78 23.80
CA ARG A 489 -12.97 -27.63 22.81
C ARG A 489 -13.78 -27.75 21.52
N ILE A 490 -13.09 -28.02 20.43
CA ILE A 490 -13.72 -28.32 19.14
C ILE A 490 -13.19 -29.63 18.58
N TYR A 491 -14.00 -30.34 17.81
CA TYR A 491 -13.58 -31.55 17.11
C TYR A 491 -13.45 -31.22 15.63
N ILE A 492 -12.27 -31.48 15.05
CA ILE A 492 -12.01 -31.19 13.64
C ILE A 492 -11.85 -32.52 12.90
N SER A 493 -12.66 -32.73 11.87
CA SER A 493 -12.54 -33.90 11.00
C SER A 493 -11.34 -33.77 10.08
N TYR A 494 -11.21 -32.64 9.38
CA TYR A 494 -10.03 -32.33 8.59
C TYR A 494 -9.83 -30.83 8.42
N ILE A 495 -8.60 -30.47 8.09
CA ILE A 495 -8.23 -29.16 7.55
C ILE A 495 -7.67 -29.38 6.16
N PHE A 496 -8.28 -28.75 5.16
CA PHE A 496 -7.82 -28.74 3.78
C PHE A 496 -7.13 -27.40 3.49
N ILE A 497 -5.92 -27.43 2.96
CA ILE A 497 -5.08 -26.25 2.73
C ILE A 497 -4.64 -26.25 1.28
N GLU A 498 -4.94 -25.17 0.57
CA GLU A 498 -4.59 -24.96 -0.84
C GLU A 498 -3.61 -23.78 -0.94
N HIS A 499 -2.47 -23.97 -1.59
CA HIS A 499 -1.52 -22.89 -1.82
C HIS A 499 -1.91 -22.12 -3.09
N MET A 500 -2.18 -20.83 -2.94
CA MET A 500 -2.79 -20.00 -3.98
C MET A 500 -1.87 -19.71 -5.16
N GLU A 501 -0.60 -19.43 -4.90
CA GLU A 501 0.39 -19.12 -5.93
C GLU A 501 0.95 -20.39 -6.59
N THR A 502 0.65 -21.59 -6.06
CA THR A 502 1.04 -22.87 -6.64
C THR A 502 -0.16 -23.82 -6.68
N PRO A 503 -1.03 -23.73 -7.72
CA PRO A 503 -2.35 -24.37 -7.76
C PRO A 503 -2.38 -25.89 -7.55
N HIS A 504 -1.25 -26.58 -7.75
CA HIS A 504 -1.15 -28.03 -7.56
C HIS A 504 -0.73 -28.44 -6.14
N THR A 505 -0.43 -27.50 -5.27
CA THR A 505 0.04 -27.77 -3.91
C THR A 505 -1.13 -27.66 -2.93
N HIS A 506 -1.65 -28.82 -2.50
CA HIS A 506 -2.70 -28.89 -1.48
C HIS A 506 -2.39 -29.97 -0.44
N LEU A 507 -2.97 -29.82 0.74
CA LEU A 507 -2.82 -30.75 1.86
C LEU A 507 -4.16 -30.96 2.55
N LYS A 508 -4.54 -32.22 2.72
CA LYS A 508 -5.60 -32.62 3.64
C LYS A 508 -4.97 -33.15 4.92
N LEU A 509 -5.25 -32.50 6.04
CA LEU A 509 -4.68 -32.82 7.35
C LEU A 509 -5.79 -33.31 8.27
N CYS A 510 -5.59 -34.48 8.89
CA CYS A 510 -6.55 -35.09 9.81
C CYS A 510 -5.93 -35.23 11.20
N PRO A 511 -6.73 -35.28 12.28
CA PRO A 511 -6.23 -35.58 13.62
C PRO A 511 -5.80 -37.05 13.71
N VAL A 512 -4.98 -37.41 14.71
CA VAL A 512 -4.52 -38.79 14.93
C VAL A 512 -5.68 -39.78 15.10
N ASN A 513 -6.75 -39.33 15.76
CA ASN A 513 -7.98 -40.08 15.95
C ASN A 513 -9.18 -39.16 15.71
N GLU A 514 -10.27 -39.67 15.13
CA GLU A 514 -11.43 -38.85 14.75
C GLU A 514 -12.10 -38.17 15.95
N THR A 515 -12.01 -38.78 17.14
CA THR A 515 -12.53 -38.22 18.41
C THR A 515 -11.53 -37.29 19.12
N SER A 516 -10.38 -36.96 18.50
CA SER A 516 -9.40 -36.07 19.12
C SER A 516 -9.92 -34.63 19.12
N ALA A 517 -10.28 -34.13 20.30
CA ALA A 517 -10.64 -32.74 20.47
C ALA A 517 -9.41 -31.82 20.42
N LEU A 518 -9.54 -30.67 19.77
CA LEU A 518 -8.65 -29.53 19.98
C LEU A 518 -9.11 -28.83 21.26
N ILE A 519 -8.30 -28.98 22.30
CA ILE A 519 -8.53 -28.35 23.61
C ILE A 519 -7.95 -26.93 23.56
N ALA A 520 -8.70 -25.96 24.07
CA ALA A 520 -8.24 -24.57 24.12
C ALA A 520 -6.87 -24.43 24.81
N GLY A 521 -5.96 -23.68 24.19
CA GLY A 521 -4.60 -23.45 24.68
C GLY A 521 -3.58 -24.56 24.37
N ASN A 522 -4.01 -25.72 23.87
CA ASN A 522 -3.12 -26.81 23.46
C ASN A 522 -2.86 -26.79 21.95
N GLN A 523 -1.69 -27.33 21.56
CA GLN A 523 -1.36 -27.59 20.15
C GLN A 523 -1.63 -29.04 19.80
N THR A 524 -2.39 -29.25 18.73
CA THR A 524 -2.65 -30.56 18.13
C THR A 524 -1.92 -30.67 16.81
N ILE A 525 -1.20 -31.78 16.61
CA ILE A 525 -0.51 -32.06 15.34
C ILE A 525 -1.44 -32.81 14.41
N MET A 526 -1.67 -32.26 13.22
CA MET A 526 -2.46 -32.89 12.15
C MET A 526 -1.57 -33.22 10.96
N GLN A 527 -1.76 -34.40 10.36
CA GLN A 527 -0.92 -34.93 9.28
C GLN A 527 -1.76 -35.53 8.17
N THR A 528 -1.20 -35.59 6.97
CA THR A 528 -1.84 -36.22 5.81
C THR A 528 -2.04 -37.71 5.99
N LYS A 529 -1.11 -38.41 6.64
CA LYS A 529 -1.17 -39.87 6.88
C LYS A 529 -2.25 -40.33 7.86
N TYR A 530 -2.89 -39.38 8.55
CA TYR A 530 -4.04 -39.67 9.42
C TYR A 530 -5.37 -39.51 8.68
N CYS A 531 -5.31 -38.96 7.46
CA CYS A 531 -6.30 -39.16 6.43
C CYS A 531 -5.90 -40.42 5.63
#